data_AF-A0ABD5MRF6-F1
#
_entry.id   AF-A0ABD5MRF6-F1
#
_cell.length_a   1.000
_cell.length_b   1.000
_cell.length_c   1.000
_cell.angle_alpha   90.00
_cell.angle_beta   90.00
_cell.angle_gamma   90.00
#
_symmetry.space_group_name_H-M   'P 1'
#
loop_
_entity.id
_entity.type
_entity.pdbx_description
1 polymer ?
#
loop_
_entity_poly.entity_id
_entity_poly.type
_entity_poly.pdbx_seq_one_letter_code
_entity_poly.pdbx_strand_id
1 'polypeptide(L)'
;MASDTWPIILVLNAVVVVLVGVFVLWKLNKDKKSGYPIKDERTIKITGKAAIGTYYISLAFMISLLLFIIFGKEFLALPELEAGWAIMAIMLVSGISNALLSWYYSRKGED
;
A
#
# COMPACT_ATOMS: atom_id res chain seq x y z
N MET A 1 -2.78 6.36 -34.43
CA MET A 1 -2.48 4.96 -34.07
C MET A 1 -1.87 4.97 -32.69
N ALA A 2 -2.67 4.68 -31.66
CA ALA A 2 -2.26 4.74 -30.25
C ALA A 2 -2.74 3.47 -29.51
N SER A 3 -2.56 2.30 -30.13
CA SER A 3 -3.07 1.02 -29.62
C SER A 3 -2.03 0.18 -28.86
N ASP A 4 -0.74 0.50 -28.93
CA ASP A 4 0.31 -0.48 -28.57
C ASP A 4 1.17 -0.07 -27.36
N THR A 5 0.91 1.08 -26.74
CA THR A 5 1.73 1.59 -25.63
C THR A 5 1.42 0.91 -24.29
N TRP A 6 0.15 0.53 -24.06
CA TRP A 6 -0.31 -0.04 -22.78
C TRP A 6 0.35 -1.38 -22.44
N PRO A 7 0.45 -2.37 -23.35
CA PRO A 7 1.17 -3.61 -23.07
C PRO A 7 2.63 -3.36 -22.67
N ILE A 8 3.30 -2.42 -23.34
CA ILE A 8 4.69 -2.06 -23.05
C ILE A 8 4.82 -1.47 -21.64
N ILE A 9 3.93 -0.54 -21.26
CA ILE A 9 3.92 0.06 -19.92
C ILE A 9 3.69 -1.01 -18.83
N LEU A 10 2.76 -1.94 -19.05
CA LEU A 10 2.49 -3.02 -18.09
C LEU A 10 3.69 -3.95 -17.92
N VAL A 11 4.37 -4.31 -19.01
CA VAL A 11 5.59 -5.13 -18.97
C VAL A 11 6.71 -4.38 -18.23
N LEU A 12 6.92 -3.09 -18.53
CA LEU A 12 7.92 -2.28 -17.83
C LEU A 12 7.62 -2.19 -16.33
N ASN A 13 6.37 -2.00 -15.95
CA ASN A 13 5.96 -1.97 -14.55
C ASN A 13 6.25 -3.31 -13.85
N ALA A 14 5.91 -4.44 -14.49
CA ALA A 14 6.20 -5.77 -13.97
C ALA A 14 7.71 -5.99 -13.78
N VAL A 15 8.54 -5.58 -14.74
CA VAL A 15 10.00 -5.64 -14.63
C VAL A 15 10.51 -4.83 -13.44
N VAL A 16 10.00 -3.62 -13.24
CA VAL A 16 10.37 -2.78 -12.08
C VAL A 16 10.00 -3.48 -10.75
N VAL A 17 8.80 -4.03 -10.65
CA VAL A 17 8.36 -4.76 -9.43
C VAL A 17 9.27 -5.95 -9.14
N VAL A 18 9.63 -6.73 -10.17
CA VAL A 18 10.55 -7.88 -10.02
C VAL A 18 11.94 -7.42 -9.60
N LEU A 19 12.50 -6.38 -10.23
CA LEU A 19 13.82 -5.84 -9.89
C LEU A 19 13.87 -5.34 -8.44
N VAL A 20 12.84 -4.61 -8.01
CA VAL A 20 12.72 -4.14 -6.62
C VAL A 20 12.60 -5.34 -5.66
N GLY A 21 11.79 -6.35 -6.00
CA GLY A 21 11.66 -7.57 -5.21
C GLY A 21 12.99 -8.31 -5.05
N VAL A 22 13.72 -8.53 -6.14
CA VAL A 22 15.05 -9.16 -6.14
C VAL A 22 16.03 -8.35 -5.30
N PHE A 23 16.04 -7.02 -5.46
CA PHE A 23 16.91 -6.14 -4.67
C PHE A 23 16.62 -6.23 -3.17
N VAL A 24 15.35 -6.21 -2.77
CA VAL A 24 14.94 -6.36 -1.37
C VAL A 24 15.34 -7.73 -0.82
N LEU A 25 15.08 -8.81 -1.55
CA LEU A 25 15.46 -10.17 -1.13
C LEU A 25 16.98 -10.33 -1.02
N TRP A 26 17.73 -9.78 -1.98
CA TRP A 26 19.19 -9.77 -1.95
C TRP A 26 19.72 -9.03 -0.72
N LYS A 27 19.16 -7.86 -0.41
CA LYS A 27 19.51 -7.08 0.78
C LYS A 27 19.21 -7.87 2.07
N LEU A 28 18.01 -8.42 2.20
CA LEU A 28 17.63 -9.22 3.39
C LEU A 28 18.54 -10.44 3.59
N ASN A 29 18.90 -11.13 2.51
CA ASN A 29 19.80 -12.27 2.57
C ASN A 29 21.24 -11.85 2.95
N LYS A 30 21.69 -10.69 2.47
CA LYS A 30 22.99 -10.13 2.85
C LYS A 30 23.00 -9.76 4.33
N ASP A 31 21.97 -9.08 4.82
CA ASP A 31 21.84 -8.64 6.21
C ASP A 31 21.81 -9.86 7.16
N LYS A 32 21.09 -10.92 6.79
CA LYS A 32 21.07 -12.20 7.52
C LYS A 32 22.44 -12.87 7.59
N LYS A 33 23.19 -12.90 6.49
CA LYS A 33 24.54 -13.48 6.46
C LYS A 33 25.56 -12.70 7.29
N SER A 34 25.38 -11.39 7.44
CA SER A 34 26.23 -10.54 8.27
C SER A 34 25.93 -10.59 9.78
N GLY A 35 24.95 -11.40 10.22
CA GLY A 35 24.61 -11.54 11.64
C GLY A 35 23.87 -10.33 12.23
N TYR A 36 23.41 -9.39 11.40
CA TYR A 36 22.56 -8.31 11.86
C TYR A 36 21.20 -8.86 12.29
N PRO A 37 20.67 -8.48 13.47
CA PRO A 37 19.33 -8.87 13.87
C PRO A 37 18.33 -8.29 12.85
N ILE A 38 17.63 -9.18 12.14
CA ILE A 38 16.75 -8.83 11.00
C ILE A 38 15.61 -7.91 11.42
N LYS A 39 15.18 -7.98 12.68
CA LYS A 39 14.32 -7.06 13.41
C LYS A 39 14.20 -7.58 14.84
N ASP A 40 14.16 -6.68 15.81
CA ASP A 40 13.78 -7.03 17.18
C ASP A 40 12.29 -7.45 17.23
N GLU A 41 11.94 -8.37 18.15
CA GLU A 41 10.56 -8.86 18.33
C GLU A 41 9.58 -7.71 18.51
N ARG A 42 10.02 -6.65 19.21
CA ARG A 42 9.26 -5.42 19.39
C ARG A 42 8.90 -4.75 18.07
N THR A 43 9.86 -4.62 17.14
CA THR A 43 9.61 -4.00 15.83
C THR A 43 8.62 -4.84 15.01
N ILE A 44 8.69 -6.17 15.11
CA ILE A 44 7.76 -7.07 14.42
C ILE A 44 6.33 -6.86 14.94
N LYS A 45 6.14 -6.83 16.26
CA LYS A 45 4.81 -6.59 16.87
C LYS A 45 4.23 -5.22 16.49
N ILE A 46 5.03 -4.16 16.56
CA ILE A 46 4.60 -2.79 16.18
C ILE A 46 4.18 -2.75 14.71
N THR A 47 5.03 -3.30 13.82
CA THR A 47 4.75 -3.30 12.38
C THR A 47 3.51 -4.14 12.07
N GLY A 48 3.33 -5.28 12.73
CA GLY A 48 2.15 -6.13 12.58
C GLY A 48 0.86 -5.42 13.00
N LYS A 49 0.85 -4.77 14.17
CA LYS A 49 -0.31 -3.98 14.63
C LYS A 49 -0.63 -2.81 13.68
N ALA A 50 0.40 -2.09 13.21
CA ALA A 50 0.22 -1.01 12.25
C ALA A 50 -0.33 -1.49 10.90
N ALA A 51 0.16 -2.63 10.40
CA ALA A 51 -0.30 -3.20 9.15
C ALA A 51 -1.78 -3.63 9.22
N ILE A 52 -2.19 -4.30 10.30
CA ILE A 52 -3.59 -4.72 10.51
C ILE A 52 -4.51 -3.48 10.62
N GLY A 53 -4.12 -2.47 11.40
CA GLY A 53 -4.90 -1.24 11.50
C GLY A 53 -5.02 -0.52 10.15
N THR A 54 -3.94 -0.44 9.40
CA THR A 54 -3.93 0.13 8.04
C THR A 54 -4.86 -0.63 7.11
N TYR A 55 -4.84 -1.96 7.16
CA TYR A 55 -5.71 -2.81 6.35
C TYR A 55 -7.18 -2.47 6.58
N TYR A 56 -7.63 -2.38 7.84
CA TYR A 56 -9.02 -2.05 8.13
C TYR A 56 -9.40 -0.62 7.75
N ILE A 57 -8.52 0.37 7.95
CA ILE A 57 -8.76 1.75 7.52
C ILE A 57 -8.89 1.81 5.99
N SER A 58 -7.98 1.16 5.28
CA SER A 58 -7.97 1.13 3.81
C SER A 58 -9.19 0.41 3.26
N LEU A 59 -9.61 -0.69 3.90
CA LEU A 59 -10.83 -1.41 3.54
C LEU A 59 -12.08 -0.54 3.73
N ALA A 60 -12.20 0.12 4.88
CA ALA A 60 -13.30 1.04 5.15
C ALA A 60 -13.34 2.20 4.13
N PHE A 61 -12.18 2.76 3.78
CA PHE A 61 -12.07 3.79 2.75
C PHE A 61 -12.49 3.29 1.37
N MET A 62 -12.03 2.10 0.96
CA MET A 62 -12.42 1.49 -0.32
C MET A 62 -13.92 1.22 -0.40
N ILE A 63 -14.54 0.72 0.67
CA ILE A 63 -16.00 0.53 0.75
C ILE A 63 -16.71 1.88 0.65
N SER A 64 -16.25 2.90 1.37
CA SER A 64 -16.81 4.25 1.31
C SER A 64 -16.71 4.85 -0.10
N LEU A 65 -15.57 4.70 -0.76
CA LEU A 65 -15.35 5.17 -2.12
C LEU A 65 -16.27 4.45 -3.11
N LEU A 66 -16.41 3.13 -2.98
CA LEU A 66 -17.33 2.33 -3.80
C LEU A 66 -18.78 2.83 -3.65
N LEU A 67 -19.24 3.02 -2.41
CA LEU A 67 -20.57 3.56 -2.16
C LEU A 67 -20.73 4.95 -2.77
N PHE A 68 -19.74 5.83 -2.62
CA PHE A 68 -19.80 7.17 -3.19
C PHE A 68 -19.88 7.17 -4.73
N ILE A 69 -19.16 6.26 -5.38
CA ILE A 69 -19.24 6.08 -6.84
C ILE A 69 -20.64 5.61 -7.25
N ILE A 70 -21.18 4.58 -6.58
CA ILE A 70 -22.52 4.05 -6.87
C ILE A 70 -23.58 5.15 -6.66
N PHE A 71 -23.57 5.79 -5.49
CA PHE A 71 -24.58 6.81 -5.17
C PHE A 71 -24.44 8.06 -6.06
N GLY A 72 -23.20 8.50 -6.32
CA GLY A 72 -22.93 9.66 -7.15
C GLY A 72 -23.39 9.46 -8.60
N LYS A 73 -23.17 8.27 -9.16
CA LYS A 73 -23.59 7.93 -10.51
C LYS A 73 -25.11 7.78 -10.61
N GLU A 74 -25.71 7.00 -9.71
CA GLU A 74 -27.14 6.62 -9.83
C GLU A 74 -28.10 7.72 -9.37
N PHE A 75 -27.75 8.52 -8.36
CA PHE A 75 -28.67 9.50 -7.78
C PHE A 75 -28.31 10.96 -8.11
N LEU A 76 -27.06 11.24 -8.43
CA LEU A 76 -26.56 12.61 -8.62
C LEU A 76 -26.06 12.89 -10.05
N ALA A 77 -26.10 11.89 -10.94
CA ALA A 77 -25.60 11.98 -12.32
C ALA A 77 -24.16 12.53 -12.41
N LEU A 78 -23.32 12.21 -11.41
CA LEU A 78 -21.92 12.62 -11.39
C LEU A 78 -21.12 11.87 -12.47
N PRO A 79 -20.07 12.50 -13.02
CA PRO A 79 -19.17 11.83 -13.96
C PRO A 79 -18.45 10.64 -13.31
N GLU A 80 -18.09 9.65 -14.11
CA GLU A 80 -17.38 8.47 -13.65
C GLU A 80 -15.98 8.84 -13.13
N LEU A 81 -15.65 8.33 -11.94
CA LEU A 81 -14.33 8.55 -11.35
C LEU A 81 -13.29 7.74 -12.13
N GLU A 82 -12.28 8.43 -12.66
CA GLU A 82 -11.16 7.77 -13.33
C GLU A 82 -10.44 6.83 -12.35
N ALA A 83 -10.15 5.60 -12.81
CA ALA A 83 -9.49 4.58 -12.00
C ALA A 83 -8.13 5.06 -11.44
N GLY A 84 -7.40 5.90 -12.19
CA GLY A 84 -6.13 6.49 -11.74
C GLY A 84 -6.27 7.30 -10.46
N TRP A 85 -7.28 8.16 -10.35
CA TRP A 85 -7.55 8.95 -9.15
C TRP A 85 -7.95 8.08 -7.96
N ALA A 86 -8.78 7.06 -8.20
CA ALA A 86 -9.17 6.11 -7.16
C ALA A 86 -7.95 5.35 -6.59
N ILE A 87 -7.07 4.86 -7.46
CA ILE A 87 -5.84 4.16 -7.06
C ILE A 87 -4.92 5.08 -6.26
N MET A 88 -4.69 6.32 -6.74
CA MET A 88 -3.88 7.30 -6.01
C MET A 88 -4.43 7.59 -4.61
N ALA A 89 -5.74 7.77 -4.48
CA ALA A 89 -6.38 8.01 -3.19
C ALA A 89 -6.18 6.82 -2.23
N ILE A 90 -6.39 5.58 -2.70
CA ILE A 90 -6.20 4.37 -1.88
C ILE A 90 -4.74 4.23 -1.44
N MET A 91 -3.79 4.48 -2.34
CA MET A 91 -2.35 4.43 -2.02
C MET A 91 -1.98 5.46 -0.94
N LEU A 92 -2.49 6.68 -1.04
CA LEU A 92 -2.24 7.74 -0.06
C LEU A 92 -2.84 7.38 1.31
N VAL A 93 -4.10 6.95 1.36
CA VAL A 93 -4.75 6.52 2.61
C VAL A 93 -3.99 5.36 3.24
N SER A 94 -3.60 4.35 2.46
CA SER A 94 -2.85 3.19 2.95
C SER A 94 -1.48 3.59 3.48
N GLY A 95 -0.72 4.39 2.73
CA GLY A 95 0.62 4.82 3.09
C GLY A 95 0.65 5.71 4.34
N ILE A 96 -0.22 6.73 4.37
CA ILE A 96 -0.33 7.66 5.50
C ILE A 96 -0.80 6.92 6.75
N SER A 97 -1.82 6.07 6.65
CA SER A 97 -2.32 5.29 7.80
C SER A 97 -1.23 4.39 8.38
N ASN A 98 -0.46 3.71 7.53
CA ASN A 98 0.63 2.86 8.00
C ASN A 98 1.75 3.66 8.67
N ALA A 99 2.11 4.81 8.11
CA ALA A 99 3.12 5.69 8.70
C ALA A 99 2.66 6.20 10.07
N LEU A 100 1.43 6.70 10.18
CA LEU A 100 0.87 7.23 11.42
C LEU A 100 0.70 6.14 12.49
N LEU A 101 0.18 4.96 12.12
CA LEU A 101 0.00 3.86 13.07
C LEU A 101 1.35 3.28 13.52
N SER A 102 2.31 3.14 12.61
CA SER A 102 3.67 2.71 12.97
C SER A 102 4.30 3.68 13.96
N TRP A 103 4.16 4.98 13.71
CA TRP A 103 4.65 6.03 14.60
C TRP A 103 3.92 6.01 15.96
N TYR A 104 2.59 5.91 15.97
CA TYR A 104 1.79 5.86 17.19
C TYR A 104 2.17 4.66 18.06
N TYR A 105 2.20 3.44 17.49
CA TYR A 105 2.55 2.23 18.23
C TYR A 105 4.02 2.20 18.66
N SER A 106 4.93 2.88 17.95
CA SER A 106 6.32 3.03 18.40
C SER A 106 6.44 3.84 19.69
N ARG A 107 5.57 4.85 19.87
CA ARG A 107 5.54 5.74 21.02
C ARG A 107 4.80 5.17 22.22
N LYS A 108 3.79 4.34 21.99
CA LYS A 108 2.91 3.85 23.07
C LYS A 108 3.64 2.93 24.07
N GLY A 109 4.74 2.28 23.68
CA GLY A 109 5.36 1.24 24.52
C GLY A 109 4.49 -0.01 24.58
N GLU A 110 5.10 -1.16 24.90
CA GLU A 110 4.32 -2.40 25.12
C GLU A 110 3.58 -2.26 26.46
N ASP A 111 2.26 -2.02 26.41
CA ASP A 111 1.34 -2.43 27.49
C ASP A 111 1.12 -3.95 27.41
#